data_AF-A0A446BF79-F1
#
_entry.id   AF-A0A446BF79-F1
#
_cell.length_a   1.000
_cell.length_b   1.000
_cell.length_c   1.000
_cell.angle_alpha   90.00
_cell.angle_beta   90.00
_cell.angle_gamma   90.00
#
_symmetry.space_group_name_H-M   'P 1'
#
loop_
_entity.id
_entity.type
_entity.pdbx_description
1 polymer ?
#
loop_
_entity_poly.entity_id
_entity_poly.type
_entity_poly.pdbx_seq_one_letter_code
_entity_poly.pdbx_strand_id
1 'polypeptide(L)'
;MAVPVSQLLRQHSTNPVQYTGLTTNTDKKWAKEFHPITRLIGHTTLGADGETVYANFDAMAPPLADDDFRVAKHAFPPNERRWRLETEEDCGVWFHTEVSNIVLPAWNDRPAVLQTCQSKPASTTKSIKENVDMIYALADSHLQKRPLVIGEWKRNIIRSKAWLAGNIGTAGTQVNLSRELLKYSCPHVFCFDGQYLLLLQFRAATKEDLKRQDCEVDCWVIPRINTAEGCTLRYAFYRFLAQGFRRCQGLSGGRTPVNGFAPHSREWFSGIPIFQDEHGVLTYTHPQNTDEHAFYRELNVEDGWEDEFENEKAIYQRLAPVQGTVVPVCYGEASCPATDDTGPRALVLSDIGGIGLYEDAAGGLDTEHVEAMLLEALRALTNLGVTHDDSKLDNFRLVREKDRIMVIDFDSSYIMAETDDPEANARSDAKFAAEQYWLAHGGRRPKLM
;
A
#
# COMPACT_ATOMS: atom_id res chain seq x y z
N MET A 1 -18.23 -17.70 12.46
CA MET A 1 -18.63 -16.28 12.43
C MET A 1 -17.68 -15.54 11.49
N ALA A 2 -18.14 -14.46 10.86
CA ALA A 2 -17.25 -13.62 10.06
C ALA A 2 -16.32 -12.84 10.99
N VAL A 3 -15.08 -12.61 10.57
CA VAL A 3 -14.07 -11.85 11.30
C VAL A 3 -13.31 -10.93 10.34
N PRO A 4 -12.62 -9.87 10.81
CA PRO A 4 -11.80 -9.04 9.95
C PRO A 4 -10.76 -9.85 9.16
N VAL A 5 -10.53 -9.50 7.90
CA VAL A 5 -9.50 -10.15 7.06
C VAL A 5 -8.14 -10.01 7.74
N SER A 6 -7.82 -8.89 8.37
CA SER A 6 -6.59 -8.69 9.14
C SER A 6 -6.31 -9.81 10.15
N GLN A 7 -7.35 -10.35 10.79
CA GLN A 7 -7.23 -11.49 11.69
C GLN A 7 -6.93 -12.79 10.93
N LEU A 8 -7.62 -13.04 9.82
CA LEU A 8 -7.44 -14.25 9.02
C LEU A 8 -6.08 -14.28 8.30
N LEU A 9 -5.54 -13.12 7.91
CA LEU A 9 -4.21 -13.00 7.32
C LEU A 9 -3.12 -13.50 8.28
N ARG A 10 -3.31 -13.35 9.59
CA ARG A 10 -2.35 -13.80 10.62
C ARG A 10 -2.47 -15.28 10.98
N GLN A 11 -3.43 -16.00 10.41
CA GLN A 11 -3.65 -17.41 10.72
C GLN A 11 -3.04 -18.32 9.66
N HIS A 12 -2.39 -19.40 10.11
CA HIS A 12 -2.00 -20.50 9.24
C HIS A 12 -3.21 -21.36 8.86
N SER A 13 -3.11 -22.04 7.71
CA SER A 13 -4.09 -23.04 7.28
C SER A 13 -4.05 -24.24 8.22
N THR A 14 -5.19 -24.65 8.76
CA THR A 14 -5.31 -25.72 9.77
C THR A 14 -5.87 -27.03 9.22
N ASN A 15 -6.48 -27.01 8.04
CA ASN A 15 -7.07 -28.19 7.42
C ASN A 15 -6.00 -29.25 7.11
N PRO A 16 -6.22 -30.53 7.47
CA PRO A 16 -5.24 -31.59 7.29
C PRO A 16 -4.98 -31.87 5.80
N VAL A 17 -3.71 -32.12 5.49
CA VAL A 17 -3.24 -32.37 4.13
C VAL A 17 -2.44 -33.66 4.08
N GLN A 18 -2.87 -34.61 3.26
CA GLN A 18 -2.10 -35.78 2.86
C GLN A 18 -1.19 -35.42 1.69
N TYR A 19 0.10 -35.58 1.90
CA TYR A 19 1.10 -35.38 0.86
C TYR A 19 1.41 -36.69 0.13
N THR A 20 1.41 -36.67 -1.20
CA THR A 20 1.67 -37.86 -2.02
C THR A 20 3.14 -38.04 -2.38
N GLY A 21 3.96 -36.98 -2.26
CA GLY A 21 5.37 -36.97 -2.69
C GLY A 21 5.57 -36.91 -4.20
N LEU A 22 4.50 -37.03 -5.00
CA LEU A 22 4.57 -36.95 -6.46
C LEU A 22 5.05 -35.57 -6.91
N THR A 23 5.85 -35.51 -7.97
CA THR A 23 6.44 -34.26 -8.48
C THR A 23 5.91 -33.94 -9.88
N THR A 24 5.75 -32.68 -10.26
CA THR A 24 5.57 -32.32 -11.69
C THR A 24 6.92 -32.32 -12.41
N ASN A 25 6.89 -32.46 -13.73
CA ASN A 25 8.02 -32.16 -14.60
C ASN A 25 8.01 -30.69 -15.05
N THR A 26 9.21 -30.14 -15.29
CA THR A 26 9.42 -28.82 -15.88
C THR A 26 10.56 -28.93 -16.90
N ASP A 27 10.21 -28.90 -18.18
CA ASP A 27 11.12 -28.80 -19.33
C ASP A 27 10.33 -28.40 -20.59
N LYS A 28 9.49 -27.36 -20.46
CA LYS A 28 8.68 -26.90 -21.59
C LYS A 28 9.61 -26.35 -22.68
N LYS A 29 9.49 -26.88 -23.91
CA LYS A 29 10.36 -26.48 -25.05
C LYS A 29 10.38 -24.97 -25.29
N TRP A 30 9.24 -24.29 -25.16
CA TRP A 30 9.14 -22.85 -25.34
C TRP A 30 9.94 -22.08 -24.28
N ALA A 31 10.03 -22.58 -23.05
CA ALA A 31 10.72 -21.88 -21.96
C ALA A 31 12.23 -21.74 -22.20
N LYS A 32 12.79 -22.53 -23.12
CA LYS A 32 14.22 -22.49 -23.49
C LYS A 32 14.62 -21.18 -24.18
N GLU A 33 13.67 -20.36 -24.63
CA GLU A 33 13.93 -19.01 -25.15
C GLU A 33 14.27 -17.99 -24.06
N PHE A 34 13.96 -18.28 -22.79
CA PHE A 34 14.24 -17.41 -21.66
C PHE A 34 15.56 -17.79 -20.98
N HIS A 35 16.30 -16.77 -20.55
CA HIS A 35 17.45 -16.95 -19.67
C HIS A 35 16.95 -17.43 -18.29
N PRO A 36 17.65 -18.36 -17.61
CA PRO A 36 17.38 -18.64 -16.22
C PRO A 36 17.49 -17.39 -15.36
N ILE A 37 16.77 -17.37 -14.23
CA ILE A 37 16.95 -16.31 -13.24
C ILE A 37 18.32 -16.51 -12.57
N THR A 38 19.20 -15.51 -12.66
CA THR A 38 20.56 -15.59 -12.11
C THR A 38 20.87 -14.58 -11.00
N ARG A 39 20.02 -13.56 -10.82
CA ARG A 39 20.19 -12.51 -9.80
C ARG A 39 19.01 -12.50 -8.84
N LEU A 40 19.00 -13.46 -7.92
CA LEU A 40 17.99 -13.57 -6.88
C LEU A 40 18.40 -12.78 -5.63
N ILE A 41 17.47 -11.97 -5.12
CA ILE A 41 17.58 -11.28 -3.83
C ILE A 41 16.60 -11.96 -2.88
N GLY A 42 17.11 -12.74 -1.94
CA GLY A 42 16.29 -13.49 -0.97
C GLY A 42 15.77 -12.60 0.16
N HIS A 43 14.46 -12.62 0.39
CA HIS A 43 13.78 -11.82 1.42
C HIS A 43 13.13 -12.66 2.52
N THR A 44 13.52 -13.92 2.61
CA THR A 44 13.05 -14.85 3.63
C THR A 44 14.22 -15.38 4.43
N THR A 45 14.06 -15.43 5.75
CA THR A 45 15.10 -15.86 6.68
C THR A 45 14.61 -16.99 7.57
N LEU A 46 15.53 -17.84 8.00
CA LEU A 46 15.27 -18.92 8.94
C LEU A 46 15.55 -18.41 10.35
N GLY A 47 14.62 -18.65 11.27
CA GLY A 47 14.77 -18.34 12.69
C GLY A 47 15.90 -19.12 13.34
N ALA A 48 16.29 -18.71 14.54
CA ALA A 48 17.34 -19.37 15.32
C ALA A 48 16.98 -20.82 15.70
N ASP A 49 15.69 -21.16 15.70
CA ASP A 49 15.18 -22.51 15.91
C ASP A 49 15.42 -23.45 14.70
N GLY A 50 15.80 -22.91 13.55
CA GLY A 50 16.01 -23.68 12.33
C GLY A 50 14.72 -24.15 11.65
N GLU A 51 13.55 -23.70 12.13
CA GLU A 51 12.23 -24.14 11.65
C GLU A 51 11.34 -22.96 11.24
N THR A 52 11.33 -21.88 12.02
CA THR A 52 10.48 -20.73 11.76
C THR A 52 10.98 -19.96 10.55
N VAL A 53 10.09 -19.70 9.59
CA VAL A 53 10.42 -18.91 8.39
C VAL A 53 9.79 -17.52 8.48
N TYR A 54 10.62 -16.48 8.51
CA TYR A 54 10.22 -15.07 8.52
C TYR A 54 10.40 -14.45 7.14
N ALA A 55 9.49 -13.54 6.75
CA ALA A 55 9.56 -12.81 5.48
C ALA A 55 9.66 -11.31 5.74
N ASN A 56 10.66 -10.66 5.15
CA ASN A 56 10.77 -9.21 5.09
C ASN A 56 10.13 -8.71 3.78
N PHE A 57 9.35 -7.64 3.81
CA PHE A 57 8.70 -7.09 2.63
C PHE A 57 9.15 -5.65 2.30
N ASP A 58 10.31 -5.20 2.79
CA ASP A 58 10.86 -3.86 2.54
C ASP A 58 11.16 -3.59 1.06
N ALA A 59 11.32 -4.64 0.24
CA ALA A 59 11.44 -4.52 -1.22
C ALA A 59 10.10 -4.24 -1.93
N MET A 60 8.99 -4.24 -1.20
CA MET A 60 7.66 -3.82 -1.67
C MET A 60 7.29 -2.50 -1.00
N ALA A 61 6.30 -1.80 -1.55
CA ALA A 61 5.72 -0.66 -0.88
C ALA A 61 5.23 -1.04 0.53
N PRO A 62 5.41 -0.14 1.53
CA PRO A 62 4.84 -0.36 2.85
C PRO A 62 3.31 -0.38 2.74
N PRO A 63 2.61 -0.98 3.74
CA PRO A 63 1.18 -0.76 3.89
C PRO A 63 0.88 0.73 3.91
N LEU A 64 -0.12 1.15 3.14
CA LEU A 64 -0.65 2.53 3.13
C LEU A 64 -2.05 2.50 3.75
N ALA A 65 -2.61 3.67 4.09
CA ALA A 65 -3.89 3.72 4.79
C ALA A 65 -5.05 3.02 4.05
N ASP A 66 -5.03 2.96 2.71
CA ASP A 66 -6.05 2.20 1.96
C ASP A 66 -5.99 0.68 2.21
N ASP A 67 -4.86 0.14 2.67
CA ASP A 67 -4.76 -1.24 3.13
C ASP A 67 -5.62 -1.48 4.38
N ASP A 68 -5.72 -0.52 5.30
CA ASP A 68 -6.51 -0.65 6.52
C ASP A 68 -8.01 -0.84 6.21
N PHE A 69 -8.52 -0.05 5.26
CA PHE A 69 -9.90 -0.22 4.76
C PHE A 69 -10.12 -1.59 4.11
N ARG A 70 -9.11 -2.13 3.41
CA ARG A 70 -9.18 -3.46 2.80
C ARG A 70 -9.20 -4.56 3.86
N VAL A 71 -8.27 -4.53 4.83
CA VAL A 71 -8.12 -5.61 5.82
C VAL A 71 -9.16 -5.56 6.95
N ALA A 72 -9.81 -4.42 7.17
CA ALA A 72 -10.93 -4.28 8.11
C ALA A 72 -12.22 -4.99 7.63
N LYS A 73 -12.29 -5.37 6.34
CA LYS A 73 -13.43 -6.11 5.81
C LYS A 73 -13.61 -7.44 6.50
N HIS A 74 -14.86 -7.84 6.67
CA HIS A 74 -15.19 -9.13 7.26
C HIS A 74 -15.15 -10.25 6.21
N ALA A 75 -14.60 -11.39 6.60
CA ALA A 75 -14.53 -12.61 5.81
C ALA A 75 -14.78 -13.82 6.70
N PHE A 76 -15.05 -14.97 6.08
CA PHE A 76 -15.23 -16.23 6.79
C PHE A 76 -13.92 -17.05 6.72
N PRO A 77 -13.56 -17.75 7.80
CA PRO A 77 -12.48 -18.74 7.74
C PRO A 77 -12.86 -19.87 6.75
N PRO A 78 -11.87 -20.62 6.24
CA PRO A 78 -12.16 -21.77 5.38
C PRO A 78 -12.97 -22.81 6.16
N ASN A 79 -13.90 -23.48 5.47
CA ASN A 79 -14.63 -24.61 6.04
C ASN A 79 -13.68 -25.78 6.31
N GLU A 80 -14.03 -26.62 7.28
CA GLU A 80 -13.27 -27.84 7.56
C GLU A 80 -13.23 -28.74 6.32
N ARG A 81 -12.02 -29.16 5.93
CA ARG A 81 -11.81 -30.00 4.76
C ARG A 81 -10.56 -30.86 4.94
N ARG A 82 -10.55 -32.03 4.31
CA ARG A 82 -9.35 -32.87 4.20
C ARG A 82 -8.84 -32.82 2.77
N TRP A 83 -7.53 -32.68 2.63
CA TRP A 83 -6.89 -32.53 1.34
C TRP A 83 -5.97 -33.71 1.06
N ARG A 84 -5.89 -34.10 -0.20
CA ARG A 84 -4.85 -34.98 -0.74
C ARG A 84 -4.29 -34.27 -1.95
N LEU A 85 -3.01 -33.89 -1.90
CA LEU A 85 -2.37 -33.14 -2.99
C LEU A 85 -1.74 -34.14 -3.95
N GLU A 86 -2.54 -34.60 -4.92
CA GLU A 86 -2.13 -35.58 -5.92
C GLU A 86 -1.79 -34.94 -7.26
N THR A 87 -2.46 -33.86 -7.69
CA THR A 87 -2.17 -33.14 -8.94
C THR A 87 -1.77 -31.68 -8.73
N GLU A 88 -1.40 -30.98 -9.82
CA GLU A 88 -1.20 -29.51 -9.78
C GLU A 88 -2.51 -28.80 -9.47
N GLU A 89 -3.62 -29.29 -10.02
CA GLU A 89 -4.95 -28.75 -9.76
C GLU A 89 -5.36 -28.91 -8.29
N ASP A 90 -5.02 -30.02 -7.63
CA ASP A 90 -5.25 -30.17 -6.19
C ASP A 90 -4.51 -29.09 -5.39
N CYS A 91 -3.28 -28.77 -5.78
CA CYS A 91 -2.49 -27.70 -5.17
C CYS A 91 -3.15 -26.33 -5.38
N GLY A 92 -3.66 -26.07 -6.60
CA GLY A 92 -4.39 -24.85 -6.92
C GLY A 92 -5.70 -24.72 -6.12
N VAL A 93 -6.53 -25.76 -6.07
CA VAL A 93 -7.80 -25.75 -5.31
C VAL A 93 -7.56 -25.60 -3.81
N TRP A 94 -6.51 -26.22 -3.28
CA TRP A 94 -6.06 -26.00 -1.91
C TRP A 94 -5.69 -24.53 -1.68
N PHE A 95 -4.84 -23.97 -2.54
CA PHE A 95 -4.40 -22.57 -2.42
C PHE A 95 -5.58 -21.60 -2.49
N HIS A 96 -6.55 -21.86 -3.37
CA HIS A 96 -7.76 -21.05 -3.44
C HIS A 96 -8.55 -21.08 -2.15
N THR A 97 -8.82 -22.28 -1.64
CA THR A 97 -9.66 -22.44 -0.44
C THR A 97 -8.98 -21.87 0.81
N GLU A 98 -7.68 -22.12 0.96
CA GLU A 98 -6.95 -21.86 2.19
C GLU A 98 -6.25 -20.49 2.20
N VAL A 99 -6.01 -19.90 1.02
CA VAL A 99 -5.24 -18.67 0.85
C VAL A 99 -6.04 -17.62 0.07
N SER A 100 -6.24 -17.79 -1.24
CA SER A 100 -6.74 -16.66 -2.06
C SER A 100 -8.18 -16.27 -1.73
N ASN A 101 -9.09 -17.21 -1.49
CA ASN A 101 -10.47 -16.89 -1.11
C ASN A 101 -10.58 -16.24 0.27
N ILE A 102 -9.56 -16.35 1.11
CA ILE A 102 -9.46 -15.66 2.40
C ILE A 102 -8.94 -14.23 2.22
N VAL A 103 -8.05 -14.02 1.25
CA VAL A 103 -7.43 -12.73 0.94
C VAL A 103 -8.36 -11.85 0.08
N LEU A 104 -9.03 -12.41 -0.92
CA LEU A 104 -9.84 -11.68 -1.89
C LEU A 104 -11.00 -10.85 -1.32
N PRO A 105 -11.65 -11.19 -0.19
CA PRO A 105 -12.65 -10.31 0.41
C PRO A 105 -12.14 -8.88 0.69
N ALA A 106 -10.84 -8.73 1.01
CA ALA A 106 -10.20 -7.44 1.17
C ALA A 106 -10.16 -6.62 -0.12
N TRP A 107 -10.30 -7.28 -1.28
CA TRP A 107 -10.20 -6.73 -2.63
C TRP A 107 -11.54 -6.78 -3.37
N ASN A 108 -12.67 -6.81 -2.67
CA ASN A 108 -13.99 -6.91 -3.33
C ASN A 108 -14.51 -5.56 -3.91
N ASP A 109 -14.01 -4.41 -3.45
CA ASP A 109 -14.50 -3.09 -3.90
C ASP A 109 -13.45 -1.95 -3.90
N ARG A 110 -12.29 -2.09 -3.23
CA ARG A 110 -11.30 -1.01 -3.05
C ARG A 110 -9.85 -1.41 -3.41
N PRO A 111 -9.55 -1.56 -4.71
CA PRO A 111 -10.48 -1.79 -5.82
C PRO A 111 -10.92 -3.26 -5.88
N ALA A 112 -11.94 -3.55 -6.69
CA ALA A 112 -12.34 -4.91 -6.99
C ALA A 112 -11.24 -5.66 -7.78
N VAL A 113 -10.86 -6.85 -7.33
CA VAL A 113 -9.91 -7.76 -8.02
C VAL A 113 -10.64 -8.98 -8.55
N LEU A 114 -10.48 -9.23 -9.84
CA LEU A 114 -10.92 -10.44 -10.51
C LEU A 114 -9.86 -11.54 -10.42
N GLN A 115 -10.30 -12.73 -10.03
CA GLN A 115 -9.54 -13.96 -10.17
C GLN A 115 -9.99 -14.68 -11.45
N THR A 116 -9.06 -15.00 -12.34
CA THR A 116 -9.33 -15.76 -13.58
C THR A 116 -8.38 -16.94 -13.68
N CYS A 117 -8.95 -18.13 -13.92
CA CYS A 117 -8.19 -19.37 -14.05
C CYS A 117 -8.01 -19.76 -15.52
N GLN A 118 -6.88 -20.40 -15.85
CA GLN A 118 -6.63 -21.03 -17.17
C GLN A 118 -6.92 -20.12 -18.36
N SER A 119 -6.52 -18.86 -18.26
CA SER A 119 -6.83 -17.84 -19.26
C SER A 119 -5.56 -17.18 -19.78
N LYS A 120 -5.66 -16.57 -20.96
CA LYS A 120 -4.59 -15.74 -21.51
C LYS A 120 -4.56 -14.44 -20.73
N PRO A 121 -3.37 -13.95 -20.31
CA PRO A 121 -3.28 -12.63 -19.72
C PRO A 121 -3.80 -11.60 -20.73
N ALA A 122 -4.68 -10.71 -20.29
CA ALA A 122 -5.06 -9.57 -21.08
C ALA A 122 -3.78 -8.74 -21.36
N SER A 123 -3.41 -8.61 -22.63
CA SER A 123 -2.23 -7.88 -23.08
C SER A 123 -2.65 -6.78 -24.06
N THR A 124 -2.04 -5.61 -23.93
CA THR A 124 -2.21 -4.49 -24.86
C THR A 124 -1.46 -4.67 -26.18
N THR A 125 -0.51 -5.61 -26.26
CA THR A 125 0.37 -5.83 -27.42
C THR A 125 0.61 -7.32 -27.65
N LYS A 126 0.16 -7.82 -28.82
CA LYS A 126 0.16 -9.22 -29.32
C LYS A 126 -0.38 -10.28 -28.33
N SER A 127 -1.14 -11.23 -28.84
CA SER A 127 -1.71 -12.31 -28.02
C SER A 127 -0.59 -13.17 -27.42
N ILE A 128 -0.49 -13.18 -26.08
CA ILE A 128 0.21 -14.26 -25.38
C ILE A 128 -0.52 -15.55 -25.78
N LYS A 129 0.21 -16.51 -26.37
CA LYS A 129 -0.42 -17.68 -27.00
C LYS A 129 -0.92 -18.67 -25.98
N GLU A 130 -0.31 -18.69 -24.80
CA GLU A 130 -0.51 -19.69 -23.77
C GLU A 130 -1.35 -19.16 -22.61
N ASN A 131 -2.13 -20.07 -22.05
CA ASN A 131 -2.90 -19.81 -20.85
C ASN A 131 -1.96 -19.83 -19.65
N VAL A 132 -2.25 -18.98 -18.67
CA VAL A 132 -1.69 -19.09 -17.33
C VAL A 132 -2.69 -19.80 -16.44
N ASP A 133 -2.20 -20.53 -15.46
CA ASP A 133 -3.05 -21.20 -14.49
C ASP A 133 -3.89 -20.19 -13.70
N MET A 134 -3.30 -19.06 -13.31
CA MET A 134 -3.96 -18.06 -12.48
C MET A 134 -3.58 -16.62 -12.81
N ILE A 135 -4.59 -15.75 -12.86
CA ILE A 135 -4.44 -14.30 -13.05
C ILE A 135 -5.29 -13.57 -12.01
N TYR A 136 -4.67 -12.63 -11.29
CA TYR A 136 -5.36 -11.63 -10.48
C TYR A 136 -5.23 -10.28 -11.17
N ALA A 137 -6.34 -9.63 -11.49
CA ALA A 137 -6.36 -8.35 -12.20
C ALA A 137 -7.44 -7.42 -11.62
N LEU A 138 -7.33 -6.11 -11.88
CA LEU A 138 -8.40 -5.18 -11.50
C LEU A 138 -9.68 -5.48 -12.30
N ALA A 139 -10.84 -5.34 -11.66
CA ALA A 139 -12.13 -5.61 -12.29
C ALA A 139 -12.56 -4.56 -13.32
N ASP A 140 -11.97 -3.36 -13.27
CA ASP A 140 -12.21 -2.29 -14.22
C ASP A 140 -11.78 -2.70 -15.64
N SER A 141 -12.69 -2.61 -16.62
CA SER A 141 -12.48 -3.09 -18.00
C SER A 141 -11.34 -2.38 -18.75
N HIS A 142 -10.99 -1.15 -18.36
CA HIS A 142 -9.85 -0.43 -18.91
C HIS A 142 -8.53 -0.88 -18.26
N LEU A 143 -8.56 -1.27 -16.98
CA LEU A 143 -7.39 -1.71 -16.20
C LEU A 143 -7.19 -3.24 -16.18
N GLN A 144 -8.18 -4.04 -16.60
CA GLN A 144 -8.11 -5.50 -16.74
C GLN A 144 -6.93 -5.95 -17.62
N LYS A 145 -6.41 -5.08 -18.49
CA LYS A 145 -5.25 -5.32 -19.36
C LYS A 145 -3.90 -5.33 -18.65
N ARG A 146 -3.86 -5.13 -17.33
CA ARG A 146 -2.65 -5.10 -16.50
C ARG A 146 -2.82 -6.05 -15.30
N PRO A 147 -2.44 -7.33 -15.43
CA PRO A 147 -2.50 -8.30 -14.33
C PRO A 147 -1.75 -7.77 -13.11
N LEU A 148 -2.37 -7.77 -11.92
CA LEU A 148 -1.68 -7.45 -10.67
C LEU A 148 -0.60 -8.49 -10.39
N VAL A 149 -1.00 -9.76 -10.44
CA VAL A 149 -0.19 -10.93 -10.10
C VAL A 149 -0.58 -12.09 -11.01
N ILE A 150 0.40 -12.87 -11.43
CA ILE A 150 0.21 -14.09 -12.22
C ILE A 150 0.74 -15.30 -11.44
N GLY A 151 0.02 -16.42 -11.50
CA GLY A 151 0.33 -17.63 -10.74
C GLY A 151 0.46 -18.88 -11.59
N GLU A 152 1.39 -19.74 -11.20
CA GLU A 152 1.55 -21.10 -11.72
C GLU A 152 1.35 -22.14 -10.60
N TRP A 153 0.65 -23.22 -10.93
CA TRP A 153 0.55 -24.37 -10.05
C TRP A 153 1.59 -25.40 -10.43
N LYS A 154 2.28 -25.91 -9.41
CA LYS A 154 3.23 -27.02 -9.54
C LYS A 154 2.93 -28.05 -8.47
N ARG A 155 3.71 -29.13 -8.46
CA ARG A 155 3.59 -30.18 -7.44
C ARG A 155 4.97 -30.62 -6.99
N ASN A 156 5.34 -30.35 -5.74
CA ASN A 156 6.55 -30.81 -5.08
C ASN A 156 7.85 -30.61 -5.89
N ILE A 157 8.11 -29.40 -6.39
CA ILE A 157 9.32 -29.15 -7.18
C ILE A 157 10.21 -28.05 -6.62
N ILE A 158 9.71 -27.17 -5.75
CA ILE A 158 10.46 -26.02 -5.25
C ILE A 158 11.50 -26.51 -4.25
N ARG A 159 12.78 -26.32 -4.58
CA ARG A 159 13.89 -26.59 -3.67
C ARG A 159 14.17 -25.34 -2.84
N SER A 160 13.46 -25.19 -1.73
CA SER A 160 13.49 -23.98 -0.90
C SER A 160 14.89 -23.47 -0.59
N LYS A 161 15.81 -24.34 -0.15
CA LYS A 161 17.21 -23.96 0.14
C LYS A 161 17.94 -23.33 -1.05
N ALA A 162 17.68 -23.80 -2.27
CA ALA A 162 18.32 -23.28 -3.48
C ALA A 162 17.82 -21.87 -3.82
N TRP A 163 16.50 -21.65 -3.75
CA TRP A 163 15.90 -20.34 -3.98
C TRP A 163 16.25 -19.32 -2.88
N LEU A 164 16.24 -19.74 -1.61
CA LEU A 164 16.61 -18.90 -0.47
C LEU A 164 18.08 -18.46 -0.53
N ALA A 165 18.98 -19.36 -0.94
CA ALA A 165 20.39 -19.04 -1.14
C ALA A 165 20.65 -18.19 -2.39
N GLY A 166 19.62 -17.86 -3.17
CA GLY A 166 19.76 -17.18 -4.46
C GLY A 166 20.52 -18.01 -5.51
N ASN A 167 20.65 -19.32 -5.30
CA ASN A 167 21.43 -20.23 -6.14
C ASN A 167 20.59 -21.44 -6.56
N ILE A 168 19.85 -21.27 -7.66
CA ILE A 168 19.03 -22.32 -8.26
C ILE A 168 19.83 -23.28 -9.18
N GLY A 169 21.16 -23.11 -9.25
CA GLY A 169 22.06 -23.90 -10.09
C GLY A 169 22.09 -23.46 -11.56
N THR A 170 22.83 -24.21 -12.38
CA THR A 170 23.05 -23.92 -13.82
C THR A 170 22.29 -24.86 -14.76
N ALA A 171 21.77 -25.98 -14.25
CA ALA A 171 20.95 -26.93 -14.99
C ALA A 171 19.94 -27.65 -14.08
N GLY A 172 18.93 -28.28 -14.69
CA GLY A 172 17.96 -29.13 -14.01
C GLY A 172 16.65 -28.42 -13.65
N THR A 173 15.87 -29.05 -12.78
CA THR A 173 14.46 -28.70 -12.51
C THR A 173 14.26 -27.25 -12.08
N GLN A 174 15.11 -26.69 -11.20
CA GLN A 174 14.92 -25.31 -10.73
C GLN A 174 15.22 -24.27 -11.82
N VAL A 175 16.22 -24.55 -12.66
CA VAL A 175 16.55 -23.73 -13.82
C VAL A 175 15.40 -23.74 -14.82
N ASN A 176 14.82 -24.91 -15.10
CA ASN A 176 13.66 -25.01 -15.97
C ASN A 176 12.44 -24.30 -15.39
N LEU A 177 12.19 -24.44 -14.08
CA LEU A 177 11.13 -23.71 -13.39
C LEU A 177 11.32 -22.19 -13.52
N SER A 178 12.54 -21.69 -13.27
CA SER A 178 12.84 -20.25 -13.36
C SER A 178 12.55 -19.66 -14.74
N ARG A 179 12.80 -20.43 -15.80
CA ARG A 179 12.49 -20.04 -17.18
C ARG A 179 10.99 -20.02 -17.44
N GLU A 180 10.25 -20.99 -16.92
CA GLU A 180 8.78 -21.03 -17.08
C GLU A 180 8.11 -19.81 -16.44
N LEU A 181 8.64 -19.32 -15.31
CA LEU A 181 8.08 -18.18 -14.57
C LEU A 181 8.32 -16.82 -15.23
N LEU A 182 9.26 -16.71 -16.19
CA LEU A 182 9.60 -15.48 -16.92
C LEU A 182 8.67 -15.16 -18.10
N LYS A 183 7.73 -16.05 -18.40
CA LYS A 183 6.89 -15.93 -19.59
C LYS A 183 5.96 -14.71 -19.57
N TYR A 184 5.55 -14.33 -18.37
CA TYR A 184 4.39 -13.49 -18.20
C TYR A 184 4.80 -12.02 -18.26
N SER A 185 4.07 -11.23 -19.05
CA SER A 185 4.28 -9.77 -19.15
C SER A 185 3.82 -9.03 -17.89
N CYS A 186 4.20 -9.56 -16.72
CA CYS A 186 3.85 -9.11 -15.39
C CYS A 186 5.08 -9.32 -14.49
N PRO A 187 5.63 -8.26 -13.87
CA PRO A 187 6.77 -8.39 -12.97
C PRO A 187 6.45 -9.07 -11.64
N HIS A 188 5.18 -9.37 -11.33
CA HIS A 188 4.79 -10.09 -10.13
C HIS A 188 4.27 -11.48 -10.50
N VAL A 189 5.08 -12.49 -10.23
CA VAL A 189 4.77 -13.90 -10.50
C VAL A 189 4.87 -14.70 -9.22
N PHE A 190 3.91 -15.58 -8.96
CA PHE A 190 4.03 -16.58 -7.91
C PHE A 190 3.95 -18.00 -8.45
N CYS A 191 4.52 -18.93 -7.70
CA CYS A 191 4.41 -20.36 -7.94
C CYS A 191 4.13 -21.05 -6.62
N PHE A 192 3.11 -21.91 -6.58
CA PHE A 192 2.83 -22.75 -5.42
C PHE A 192 2.89 -24.22 -5.82
N ASP A 193 3.63 -25.02 -5.06
CA ASP A 193 3.85 -26.43 -5.38
C ASP A 193 3.21 -27.43 -4.39
N GLY A 194 2.33 -26.94 -3.52
CA GLY A 194 1.74 -27.74 -2.44
C GLY A 194 2.58 -27.76 -1.15
N GLN A 195 3.85 -27.37 -1.20
CA GLN A 195 4.73 -27.29 -0.02
C GLN A 195 5.30 -25.89 0.22
N TYR A 196 5.65 -25.16 -0.84
CA TYR A 196 6.20 -23.82 -0.76
C TYR A 196 5.45 -22.88 -1.70
N LEU A 197 5.26 -21.64 -1.24
CA LEU A 197 4.88 -20.50 -2.04
C LEU A 197 6.14 -19.71 -2.39
N LEU A 198 6.44 -19.63 -3.68
CA LEU A 198 7.48 -18.78 -4.24
C LEU A 198 6.83 -17.50 -4.76
N LEU A 199 7.27 -16.33 -4.27
CA LEU A 199 6.87 -15.02 -4.80
C LEU A 199 8.08 -14.37 -5.47
N LEU A 200 7.92 -13.88 -6.70
CA LEU A 200 8.98 -13.26 -7.50
C LEU A 200 8.55 -11.88 -7.98
N GLN A 201 9.29 -10.85 -7.59
CA GLN A 201 9.17 -9.50 -8.14
C GLN A 201 10.39 -9.20 -9.02
N PHE A 202 10.16 -9.12 -10.33
CA PHE A 202 11.19 -8.79 -11.31
C PHE A 202 11.41 -7.28 -11.35
N ARG A 203 12.61 -6.81 -11.00
CA ARG A 203 12.99 -5.38 -11.04
C ARG A 203 13.29 -4.88 -12.45
N ALA A 204 12.33 -5.07 -13.35
CA ALA A 204 12.45 -4.69 -14.75
C ALA A 204 11.94 -3.26 -14.96
N ALA A 205 12.75 -2.41 -15.61
CA ALA A 205 12.37 -1.04 -15.93
C ALA A 205 11.33 -0.96 -17.06
N THR A 206 11.34 -1.93 -17.98
CA THR A 206 10.38 -2.11 -19.07
C THR A 206 9.94 -3.56 -19.19
N LYS A 207 8.92 -3.81 -20.02
CA LYS A 207 8.47 -5.17 -20.33
C LYS A 207 9.56 -6.01 -21.00
N GLU A 208 10.39 -5.38 -21.83
CA GLU A 208 11.49 -6.00 -22.55
C GLU A 208 12.64 -6.37 -21.60
N ASP A 209 12.87 -5.56 -20.56
CA ASP A 209 13.92 -5.80 -19.57
C ASP A 209 13.69 -7.08 -18.75
N LEU A 210 12.44 -7.55 -18.64
CA LEU A 210 12.12 -8.82 -17.97
C LEU A 210 12.91 -10.01 -18.52
N LYS A 211 13.25 -9.98 -19.83
CA LYS A 211 13.98 -11.08 -20.48
C LYS A 211 15.48 -11.00 -20.30
N ARG A 212 16.00 -9.91 -19.72
CA ARG A 212 17.44 -9.74 -19.58
C ARG A 212 17.97 -10.68 -18.51
N GLN A 213 19.10 -11.31 -18.80
CA GLN A 213 19.77 -12.21 -17.87
C GLN A 213 20.19 -11.51 -16.57
N ASP A 214 20.45 -10.20 -16.64
CA ASP A 214 20.91 -9.36 -15.54
C ASP A 214 19.76 -8.68 -14.76
N CYS A 215 18.49 -9.01 -15.06
CA CYS A 215 17.34 -8.55 -14.29
C CYS A 215 17.42 -9.09 -12.85
N GLU A 216 17.42 -8.19 -11.88
CA GLU A 216 17.31 -8.54 -10.47
C GLU A 216 15.90 -9.01 -10.14
N VAL A 217 15.79 -10.01 -9.26
CA VAL A 217 14.52 -10.61 -8.88
C VAL A 217 14.46 -10.75 -7.37
N ASP A 218 13.57 -10.00 -6.74
CA ASP A 218 13.23 -10.18 -5.33
C ASP A 218 12.47 -11.50 -5.16
N CYS A 219 12.86 -12.31 -4.17
CA CYS A 219 12.40 -13.68 -4.01
C CYS A 219 11.99 -13.98 -2.57
N TRP A 220 10.76 -14.47 -2.40
CA TRP A 220 10.25 -15.00 -1.14
C TRP A 220 9.94 -16.49 -1.27
N VAL A 221 10.34 -17.30 -0.29
CA VAL A 221 10.05 -18.73 -0.25
C VAL A 221 9.39 -19.07 1.08
N ILE A 222 8.08 -19.25 1.07
CA ILE A 222 7.29 -19.37 2.29
C ILE A 222 6.70 -20.78 2.37
N PRO A 223 6.98 -21.56 3.44
CA PRO A 223 6.46 -22.90 3.56
C PRO A 223 4.96 -22.89 3.86
N ARG A 224 4.25 -23.90 3.37
CA ARG A 224 2.84 -24.15 3.69
C ARG A 224 2.64 -24.41 5.18
N ILE A 225 3.54 -25.21 5.76
CA ILE A 225 3.59 -25.47 7.20
C ILE A 225 4.72 -24.62 7.76
N ASN A 226 4.34 -23.67 8.61
CA ASN A 226 5.26 -22.80 9.32
C ASN A 226 4.87 -22.80 10.80
N THR A 227 5.75 -22.33 11.68
CA THR A 227 5.43 -22.16 13.10
C THR A 227 4.44 -21.01 13.28
N ALA A 228 3.81 -20.90 14.45
CA ALA A 228 2.82 -19.85 14.73
C ALA A 228 3.36 -18.41 14.61
N GLU A 229 4.67 -18.24 14.83
CA GLU A 229 5.37 -16.95 14.71
C GLU A 229 5.86 -16.68 13.27
N GLY A 230 5.79 -17.67 12.40
CA GLY A 230 6.27 -17.59 11.03
C GLY A 230 5.33 -16.82 10.11
N CYS A 231 5.85 -16.41 8.95
CA CYS A 231 5.03 -15.77 7.93
C CYS A 231 3.94 -16.73 7.42
N THR A 232 2.69 -16.26 7.36
CA THR A 232 1.58 -17.03 6.77
C THR A 232 1.55 -16.85 5.25
N LEU A 233 1.06 -17.87 4.53
CA LEU A 233 0.81 -17.75 3.09
C LEU A 233 -0.20 -16.65 2.76
N ARG A 234 -1.20 -16.44 3.63
CA ARG A 234 -2.26 -15.44 3.46
C ARG A 234 -1.72 -14.02 3.50
N TYR A 235 -0.91 -13.71 4.51
CA TYR A 235 -0.30 -12.39 4.65
C TYR A 235 0.66 -12.09 3.49
N ALA A 236 1.50 -13.06 3.14
CA ALA A 236 2.44 -12.89 2.03
C ALA A 236 1.73 -12.69 0.68
N PHE A 237 0.68 -13.45 0.42
CA PHE A 237 -0.11 -13.30 -0.79
C PHE A 237 -0.86 -11.96 -0.83
N TYR A 238 -1.39 -11.49 0.31
CA TYR A 238 -1.98 -10.16 0.42
C TYR A 238 -0.96 -9.06 0.09
N ARG A 239 0.24 -9.09 0.69
CA ARG A 239 1.31 -8.11 0.40
C ARG A 239 1.69 -8.11 -1.08
N PHE A 240 1.75 -9.29 -1.70
CA PHE A 240 2.08 -9.41 -3.11
C PHE A 240 0.99 -8.85 -4.03
N LEU A 241 -0.30 -9.07 -3.71
CA LEU A 241 -1.41 -8.42 -4.41
C LEU A 241 -1.38 -6.91 -4.22
N ALA A 242 -1.12 -6.42 -3.00
CA ALA A 242 -1.02 -5.01 -2.70
C ALA A 242 0.09 -4.34 -3.52
N GLN A 243 1.27 -4.95 -3.59
CA GLN A 243 2.37 -4.46 -4.42
C GLN A 243 2.03 -4.46 -5.91
N GLY A 244 1.39 -5.51 -6.42
CA GLY A 244 0.89 -5.56 -7.79
C GLY A 244 -0.10 -4.44 -8.10
N PHE A 245 -0.96 -4.11 -7.12
CA PHE A 245 -1.88 -2.97 -7.17
C PHE A 245 -1.14 -1.63 -7.16
N ARG A 246 -0.16 -1.40 -6.27
CA ARG A 246 0.64 -0.16 -6.23
C ARG A 246 1.31 0.14 -7.56
N ARG A 247 1.90 -0.89 -8.17
CA ARG A 247 2.47 -0.80 -9.52
C ARG A 247 1.41 -0.37 -10.54
N CYS A 248 0.25 -1.02 -10.55
CA CYS A 248 -0.83 -0.65 -11.49
C CYS A 248 -1.39 0.75 -11.24
N GLN A 249 -1.52 1.16 -9.98
CA GLN A 249 -1.94 2.50 -9.56
C GLN A 249 -0.94 3.53 -10.08
N GLY A 250 0.35 3.35 -9.81
CA GLY A 250 1.42 4.22 -10.31
C GLY A 250 1.41 4.33 -11.84
N LEU A 251 1.38 3.21 -12.56
CA LEU A 251 1.38 3.20 -14.03
C LEU A 251 0.08 3.73 -14.67
N SER A 252 -0.99 3.87 -13.90
CA SER A 252 -2.25 4.47 -14.36
C SER A 252 -2.34 5.94 -13.97
N GLY A 253 -1.55 6.37 -12.98
CA GLY A 253 -1.38 7.79 -12.64
C GLY A 253 -0.79 8.54 -13.83
N GLY A 254 -1.48 9.60 -14.25
CA GLY A 254 -1.00 10.49 -15.30
C GLY A 254 0.33 11.16 -14.95
N ARG A 255 0.79 12.03 -15.85
CA ARG A 255 1.90 12.96 -15.60
C ARG A 255 1.40 14.21 -14.87
N THR A 256 0.53 14.03 -13.88
CA THR A 256 0.00 15.13 -13.08
C THR A 256 1.18 15.85 -12.42
N PRO A 257 1.45 17.11 -12.79
CA PRO A 257 2.54 17.86 -12.18
C PRO A 257 2.15 18.22 -10.76
N VAL A 258 3.10 18.11 -9.84
CA VAL A 258 3.00 18.69 -8.49
C VAL A 258 4.00 19.84 -8.45
N ASN A 259 3.51 21.04 -8.13
CA ASN A 259 4.28 22.29 -8.20
C ASN A 259 5.02 22.48 -9.54
N GLY A 260 4.38 22.10 -10.64
CA GLY A 260 4.95 22.20 -11.99
C GLY A 260 5.94 21.08 -12.35
N PHE A 261 6.27 20.18 -11.43
CA PHE A 261 7.14 19.02 -11.70
C PHE A 261 6.31 17.77 -11.96
N ALA A 262 6.31 17.31 -13.20
CA ALA A 262 5.75 16.00 -13.56
C ALA A 262 6.83 14.92 -13.46
N PRO A 263 6.47 13.67 -13.07
CA PRO A 263 7.40 12.56 -13.15
C PRO A 263 7.86 12.36 -14.59
N HIS A 264 9.17 12.20 -14.78
CA HIS A 264 9.78 11.90 -16.07
C HIS A 264 9.28 10.53 -16.58
N SER A 265 9.34 9.53 -15.70
CA SER A 265 8.85 8.18 -15.93
C SER A 265 8.39 7.54 -14.61
N ARG A 266 7.99 6.27 -14.67
CA ARG A 266 7.67 5.47 -13.50
C ARG A 266 8.32 4.09 -13.66
N GLU A 267 8.81 3.53 -12.57
CA GLU A 267 9.30 2.15 -12.58
C GLU A 267 8.19 1.19 -12.97
N TRP A 268 8.46 0.31 -13.91
CA TRP A 268 7.44 -0.61 -14.41
C TRP A 268 7.03 -1.66 -13.38
N PHE A 269 7.91 -2.08 -12.48
CA PHE A 269 7.60 -3.12 -11.49
C PHE A 269 7.03 -2.59 -10.18
N SER A 270 7.33 -1.36 -9.77
CA SER A 270 6.86 -0.78 -8.51
C SER A 270 5.80 0.32 -8.70
N GLY A 271 5.78 0.99 -9.86
CA GLY A 271 4.95 2.17 -10.13
C GLY A 271 5.49 3.47 -9.53
N ILE A 272 6.64 3.42 -8.84
CA ILE A 272 7.26 4.58 -8.19
C ILE A 272 7.66 5.62 -9.25
N PRO A 273 7.35 6.92 -9.04
CA PRO A 273 7.75 7.99 -9.94
C PRO A 273 9.27 8.19 -9.95
N ILE A 274 9.80 8.43 -11.14
CA ILE A 274 11.18 8.84 -11.37
C ILE A 274 11.13 10.27 -11.90
N PHE A 275 11.81 11.17 -11.21
CA PHE A 275 11.98 12.55 -11.60
C PHE A 275 13.33 12.74 -12.27
N GLN A 276 13.45 13.82 -13.04
CA GLN A 276 14.70 14.25 -13.63
C GLN A 276 15.06 15.59 -13.01
N ASP A 277 16.26 15.71 -12.44
CA ASP A 277 16.75 16.97 -11.90
C ASP A 277 17.17 17.94 -13.02
N GLU A 278 17.57 19.14 -12.63
CA GLU A 278 18.03 20.20 -13.55
C GLU A 278 19.29 19.85 -14.35
N HIS A 279 20.06 18.86 -13.91
CA HIS A 279 21.26 18.35 -14.58
C HIS A 279 20.97 17.12 -15.46
N GLY A 280 19.72 16.66 -15.51
CA GLY A 280 19.30 15.52 -16.29
C GLY A 280 19.45 14.17 -15.58
N VAL A 281 19.83 14.15 -14.31
CA VAL A 281 19.98 12.92 -13.51
C VAL A 281 18.61 12.42 -13.06
N LEU A 282 18.40 11.11 -13.18
CA LEU A 282 17.16 10.46 -12.74
C LEU A 282 17.21 10.15 -11.24
N THR A 283 16.15 10.51 -10.52
CA THR A 283 16.03 10.36 -9.07
C THR A 283 14.62 9.92 -8.67
N TYR A 284 14.50 9.23 -7.53
CA TYR A 284 13.21 8.89 -6.92
C TYR A 284 12.65 10.04 -6.06
N THR A 285 13.46 11.06 -5.79
CA THR A 285 13.08 12.20 -4.97
C THR A 285 12.42 13.27 -5.83
N HIS A 286 11.28 13.79 -5.38
CA HIS A 286 10.66 14.95 -6.02
C HIS A 286 11.64 16.13 -6.03
N PRO A 287 11.77 16.93 -7.12
CA PRO A 287 12.79 17.98 -7.22
C PRO A 287 12.75 19.06 -6.14
N GLN A 288 11.61 19.22 -5.46
CA GLN A 288 11.45 20.16 -4.34
C GLN A 288 11.56 19.51 -2.96
N ASN A 289 11.78 18.20 -2.89
CA ASN A 289 12.02 17.50 -1.62
C ASN A 289 13.53 17.47 -1.30
N THR A 290 14.21 18.60 -1.56
CA THR A 290 15.56 18.87 -1.09
C THR A 290 15.46 19.32 0.37
N ASP A 291 16.39 18.90 1.23
CA ASP A 291 16.42 19.16 2.68
C ASP A 291 16.55 20.65 3.09
N GLU A 292 16.19 21.59 2.23
CA GLU A 292 16.27 23.02 2.51
C GLU A 292 14.96 23.74 2.16
N HIS A 293 14.31 24.21 3.23
CA HIS A 293 13.31 25.27 3.27
C HIS A 293 13.52 26.30 2.16
N ALA A 294 12.56 26.46 1.24
CA ALA A 294 12.67 27.52 0.26
C ALA A 294 11.34 27.96 -0.36
N PHE A 295 10.39 28.53 0.40
CA PHE A 295 9.30 29.30 -0.24
C PHE A 295 8.85 30.48 0.62
N TYR A 296 9.46 31.65 0.38
CA TYR A 296 8.92 32.96 0.78
C TYR A 296 8.57 33.73 -0.49
N ARG A 297 7.28 33.98 -0.71
CA ARG A 297 6.83 35.02 -1.62
C ARG A 297 5.59 35.67 -1.02
N GLU A 298 5.71 36.96 -0.71
CA GLU A 298 4.56 37.80 -0.34
C GLU A 298 3.57 37.80 -1.50
N LEU A 299 2.30 37.53 -1.21
CA LEU A 299 1.20 37.61 -2.16
C LEU A 299 0.20 38.65 -1.64
N ASN A 300 -0.09 39.63 -2.49
CA ASN A 300 -1.22 40.56 -2.31
C ASN A 300 -2.50 39.86 -2.79
N VAL A 301 -3.56 40.01 -2.01
CA VAL A 301 -4.85 39.31 -2.14
C VAL A 301 -5.92 40.26 -2.72
N GLU A 302 -6.72 39.78 -3.68
CA GLU A 302 -8.01 40.36 -4.07
C GLU A 302 -9.01 39.26 -4.52
N ASP A 303 -10.06 39.08 -3.70
CA ASP A 303 -11.44 38.55 -3.79
C ASP A 303 -11.81 37.17 -4.42
N GLY A 304 -12.15 36.22 -3.52
CA GLY A 304 -13.08 35.07 -3.62
C GLY A 304 -12.44 33.71 -3.95
N TRP A 305 -12.91 32.57 -3.35
CA TRP A 305 -12.50 31.12 -3.43
C TRP A 305 -11.07 30.76 -3.90
N GLU A 306 -10.58 31.35 -4.99
CA GLU A 306 -9.13 31.53 -5.24
C GLU A 306 -8.41 32.11 -4.02
N ASP A 307 -9.03 33.05 -3.28
CA ASP A 307 -8.50 33.56 -2.01
C ASP A 307 -8.34 32.48 -0.95
N GLU A 308 -9.35 31.63 -0.73
CA GLU A 308 -9.30 30.56 0.27
C GLU A 308 -8.22 29.52 -0.10
N PHE A 309 -8.12 29.16 -1.37
CA PHE A 309 -7.10 28.22 -1.85
C PHE A 309 -5.68 28.80 -1.74
N GLU A 310 -5.47 30.06 -2.15
CA GLU A 310 -4.16 30.70 -2.00
C GLU A 310 -3.81 30.98 -0.53
N ASN A 311 -4.81 31.31 0.28
CA ASN A 311 -4.65 31.49 1.72
C ASN A 311 -4.23 30.17 2.37
N GLU A 312 -4.97 29.09 2.17
CA GLU A 312 -4.63 27.77 2.72
C GLU A 312 -3.21 27.35 2.33
N LYS A 313 -2.85 27.54 1.05
CA LYS A 313 -1.51 27.27 0.54
C LYS A 313 -0.44 28.13 1.22
N ALA A 314 -0.69 29.41 1.47
CA ALA A 314 0.23 30.30 2.19
C ALA A 314 0.35 29.92 3.67
N ILE A 315 -0.74 29.50 4.31
CA ILE A 315 -0.74 29.01 5.69
C ILE A 315 0.10 27.73 5.81
N TYR A 316 -0.06 26.75 4.92
CA TYR A 316 0.81 25.56 4.92
C TYR A 316 2.30 25.90 4.78
N GLN A 317 2.64 26.92 3.99
CA GLN A 317 4.03 27.41 3.90
C GLN A 317 4.52 27.96 5.25
N ARG A 318 3.71 28.76 5.94
CA ARG A 318 4.05 29.29 7.27
C ARG A 318 4.23 28.18 8.30
N LEU A 319 3.44 27.11 8.18
CA LEU A 319 3.42 25.94 9.05
C LEU A 319 4.49 24.89 8.72
N ALA A 320 5.39 25.15 7.77
CA ALA A 320 6.48 24.23 7.41
C ALA A 320 7.21 23.59 8.61
N PRO A 321 7.53 24.31 9.72
CA PRO A 321 8.21 23.72 10.87
C PRO A 321 7.43 22.63 11.63
N VAL A 322 6.10 22.55 11.44
CA VAL A 322 5.20 21.64 12.17
C VAL A 322 4.46 20.66 11.25
N GLN A 323 4.80 20.64 9.96
CA GLN A 323 4.28 19.66 9.01
C GLN A 323 4.76 18.23 9.34
N GLY A 324 3.87 17.26 9.17
CA GLY A 324 4.09 15.85 9.51
C GLY A 324 3.98 15.52 11.01
N THR A 325 3.92 16.55 11.88
CA THR A 325 3.82 16.38 13.34
C THR A 325 2.49 16.86 13.88
N VAL A 326 2.07 18.07 13.53
CA VAL A 326 0.83 18.74 13.97
C VAL A 326 -0.13 18.96 12.80
N VAL A 327 0.38 19.17 11.59
CA VAL A 327 -0.43 19.35 10.37
C VAL A 327 0.08 18.43 9.26
N PRO A 328 -0.68 18.15 8.20
CA PRO A 328 -0.19 17.39 7.06
C PRO A 328 1.07 18.01 6.42
N VAL A 329 1.91 17.18 5.82
CA VAL A 329 2.93 17.68 4.88
C VAL A 329 2.24 18.11 3.60
N CYS A 330 2.25 19.40 3.29
CA CYS A 330 1.85 19.89 1.99
C CYS A 330 2.97 19.65 0.98
N TYR A 331 2.75 18.70 0.07
CA TYR A 331 3.66 18.42 -1.05
C TYR A 331 3.55 19.48 -2.15
N GLY A 332 2.44 20.23 -2.18
CA GLY A 332 2.23 21.34 -3.09
C GLY A 332 0.92 21.26 -3.86
N GLU A 333 0.85 22.03 -4.93
CA GLU A 333 -0.31 22.15 -5.79
C GLU A 333 -0.23 21.19 -6.98
N ALA A 334 -1.31 20.48 -7.25
CA ALA A 334 -1.51 19.70 -8.46
C ALA A 334 -2.56 20.36 -9.36
N SER A 335 -2.36 20.23 -10.67
CA SER A 335 -3.39 20.55 -11.66
C SER A 335 -4.27 19.32 -11.90
N CYS A 336 -5.57 19.44 -11.70
CA CYS A 336 -6.56 18.39 -11.94
C CYS A 336 -7.54 18.81 -13.06
N PRO A 337 -8.15 17.86 -13.78
CA PRO A 337 -9.28 18.17 -14.63
C PRO A 337 -10.41 18.76 -13.79
N ALA A 338 -10.92 19.92 -14.18
CA ALA A 338 -12.09 20.49 -13.53
C ALA A 338 -13.31 19.57 -13.74
N THR A 339 -14.14 19.47 -12.71
CA THR A 339 -15.45 18.81 -12.76
C THR A 339 -16.53 19.81 -12.38
N ASP A 340 -17.80 19.42 -12.49
CA ASP A 340 -18.91 20.29 -12.06
C ASP A 340 -18.80 20.65 -10.56
N ASP A 341 -18.14 19.82 -9.76
CA ASP A 341 -18.01 19.97 -8.31
C ASP A 341 -16.58 20.35 -7.84
N THR A 342 -15.58 20.40 -8.74
CA THR A 342 -14.18 20.68 -8.35
C THR A 342 -13.45 21.57 -9.34
N GLY A 343 -12.70 22.53 -8.80
CA GLY A 343 -11.80 23.40 -9.58
C GLY A 343 -10.61 22.66 -10.22
N PRO A 344 -9.81 23.34 -11.05
CA PRO A 344 -8.69 22.75 -11.78
C PRO A 344 -7.41 22.58 -10.93
N ARG A 345 -7.48 22.88 -9.64
CA ARG A 345 -6.35 22.94 -8.71
C ARG A 345 -6.67 22.12 -7.46
N ALA A 346 -5.68 21.47 -6.90
CA ALA A 346 -5.79 20.74 -5.65
C ALA A 346 -4.48 20.83 -4.86
N LEU A 347 -4.56 20.92 -3.53
CA LEU A 347 -3.40 20.69 -2.67
C LEU A 347 -3.18 19.19 -2.49
N VAL A 348 -1.94 18.76 -2.63
CA VAL A 348 -1.50 17.39 -2.39
C VAL A 348 -0.90 17.34 -0.99
N LEU A 349 -1.62 16.75 -0.06
CA LEU A 349 -1.23 16.63 1.34
C LEU A 349 -0.82 15.19 1.68
N SER A 350 0.06 15.02 2.66
CA SER A 350 0.31 13.70 3.24
C SER A 350 -0.94 13.16 3.89
N ASP A 351 -1.22 11.88 3.69
CA ASP A 351 -2.21 11.19 4.50
C ASP A 351 -1.71 11.08 5.94
N ILE A 352 -2.50 11.64 6.86
CA ILE A 352 -2.21 11.66 8.30
C ILE A 352 -2.97 10.56 9.06
N GLY A 353 -3.85 9.82 8.37
CA GLY A 353 -4.74 8.83 8.98
C GLY A 353 -5.68 9.45 10.03
N GLY A 354 -5.84 8.74 11.14
CA GLY A 354 -6.62 9.18 12.30
C GLY A 354 -8.14 9.14 12.09
N ILE A 355 -8.86 9.48 13.17
CA ILE A 355 -10.33 9.53 13.25
C ILE A 355 -10.72 10.99 13.49
N GLY A 356 -11.72 11.52 12.78
CA GLY A 356 -12.24 12.86 13.05
C GLY A 356 -12.81 12.95 14.47
N LEU A 357 -12.55 14.06 15.20
CA LEU A 357 -13.04 14.19 16.58
C LEU A 357 -14.58 14.17 16.69
N TYR A 358 -15.30 14.43 15.60
CA TYR A 358 -16.76 14.33 15.55
C TYR A 358 -17.27 12.88 15.49
N GLU A 359 -16.43 11.92 15.09
CA GLU A 359 -16.86 10.53 14.87
C GLU A 359 -17.04 9.80 16.21
N ASP A 360 -18.07 8.93 16.33
CA ASP A 360 -18.33 8.14 17.55
C ASP A 360 -17.08 7.32 17.98
N ALA A 361 -16.24 6.91 17.03
CA ALA A 361 -15.01 6.15 17.27
C ALA A 361 -13.89 6.98 17.92
N ALA A 362 -13.97 8.31 17.93
CA ALA A 362 -13.09 9.18 18.69
C ALA A 362 -13.47 9.26 20.18
N GLY A 363 -14.73 8.93 20.52
CA GLY A 363 -15.28 8.98 21.87
C GLY A 363 -14.57 8.08 22.89
N GLY A 364 -14.91 8.29 24.17
CA GLY A 364 -14.38 7.53 25.31
C GLY A 364 -13.05 8.03 25.85
N LEU A 365 -12.45 9.05 25.24
CA LEU A 365 -11.35 9.81 25.85
C LEU A 365 -11.87 10.80 26.88
N ASP A 366 -11.08 11.00 27.93
CA ASP A 366 -11.30 12.05 28.91
C ASP A 366 -11.21 13.43 28.25
N THR A 367 -12.13 14.34 28.61
CA THR A 367 -12.22 15.65 27.96
C THR A 367 -11.01 16.53 28.28
N GLU A 368 -10.44 16.44 29.49
CA GLU A 368 -9.24 17.20 29.85
C GLU A 368 -8.03 16.71 29.04
N HIS A 369 -7.93 15.40 28.77
CA HIS A 369 -6.90 14.84 27.89
C HIS A 369 -7.05 15.34 26.44
N VAL A 370 -8.29 15.41 25.93
CA VAL A 370 -8.56 15.95 24.58
C VAL A 370 -8.23 17.44 24.51
N GLU A 371 -8.60 18.23 25.52
CA GLU A 371 -8.25 19.64 25.62
C GLU A 371 -6.73 19.85 25.64
N ALA A 372 -5.99 19.03 26.38
CA ALA A 372 -4.53 19.10 26.42
C ALA A 372 -3.89 18.84 25.04
N MET A 373 -4.37 17.83 24.31
CA MET A 373 -3.90 17.54 22.94
C MET A 373 -4.26 18.66 21.95
N LEU A 374 -5.48 19.21 22.04
CA LEU A 374 -5.92 20.36 21.22
C LEU A 374 -5.05 21.58 21.49
N LEU A 375 -4.79 21.88 22.76
CA LEU A 375 -3.95 22.99 23.17
C LEU A 375 -2.51 22.82 22.67
N GLU A 376 -1.94 21.62 22.72
CA GLU A 376 -0.61 21.36 22.17
C GLU A 376 -0.56 21.65 20.66
N ALA A 377 -1.55 21.15 19.90
CA ALA A 377 -1.62 21.35 18.46
C ALA A 377 -1.82 22.84 18.09
N LEU A 378 -2.80 23.50 18.70
CA LEU A 378 -3.13 24.90 18.43
C LEU A 378 -2.04 25.87 18.92
N ARG A 379 -1.35 25.55 20.02
CA ARG A 379 -0.17 26.30 20.46
C ARG A 379 0.96 26.21 19.43
N ALA A 380 1.14 25.07 18.77
CA ALA A 380 2.15 24.95 17.72
C ALA A 380 1.85 25.85 16.51
N LEU A 381 0.57 26.05 16.17
CA LEU A 381 0.15 26.99 15.12
C LEU A 381 0.37 28.45 15.53
N THR A 382 -0.14 28.83 16.71
CA THR A 382 -0.08 30.21 17.21
C THR A 382 1.35 30.67 17.52
N ASN A 383 2.26 29.77 17.91
CA ASN A 383 3.69 30.05 18.01
C ASN A 383 4.33 30.42 16.66
N LEU A 384 3.72 30.01 15.55
CA LEU A 384 4.08 30.43 14.19
C LEU A 384 3.23 31.62 13.71
N GLY A 385 2.48 32.26 14.61
CA GLY A 385 1.61 33.39 14.31
C GLY A 385 0.40 33.03 13.45
N VAL A 386 -0.06 31.78 13.50
CA VAL A 386 -1.24 31.30 12.76
C VAL A 386 -2.37 30.98 13.73
N THR A 387 -3.55 31.53 13.47
CA THR A 387 -4.81 31.11 14.11
C THR A 387 -5.60 30.26 13.12
N HIS A 388 -6.24 29.18 13.61
CA HIS A 388 -7.02 28.28 12.76
C HIS A 388 -8.37 28.88 12.33
N ASP A 389 -9.02 29.60 13.23
CA ASP A 389 -10.32 30.29 13.10
C ASP A 389 -11.55 29.40 12.83
N ASP A 390 -11.38 28.15 12.38
CA ASP A 390 -12.47 27.18 12.24
C ASP A 390 -12.35 25.98 13.18
N SER A 391 -12.75 26.16 14.45
CA SER A 391 -12.60 25.15 15.51
C SER A 391 -13.64 24.02 15.49
N LYS A 392 -14.13 23.63 14.31
CA LYS A 392 -15.04 22.49 14.15
C LYS A 392 -14.31 21.16 14.34
N LEU A 393 -15.03 20.14 14.81
CA LEU A 393 -14.47 18.84 15.14
C LEU A 393 -14.02 17.99 13.94
N ASP A 394 -14.46 18.31 12.72
CA ASP A 394 -14.01 17.69 11.47
C ASP A 394 -12.60 18.14 11.05
N ASN A 395 -12.18 19.33 11.48
CA ASN A 395 -10.84 19.88 11.23
C ASN A 395 -9.75 19.28 12.16
N PHE A 396 -10.13 18.41 13.09
CA PHE A 396 -9.22 17.77 14.04
C PHE A 396 -9.24 16.24 13.91
N ARG A 397 -8.06 15.66 13.69
CA ARG A 397 -7.87 14.22 13.48
C ARG A 397 -7.10 13.62 14.65
N LEU A 398 -7.74 12.71 15.39
CA LEU A 398 -7.11 11.94 16.46
C LEU A 398 -6.26 10.81 15.88
N VAL A 399 -4.94 10.91 16.01
CA VAL A 399 -3.98 9.90 15.59
C VAL A 399 -3.58 9.05 16.79
N ARG A 400 -4.42 8.07 17.14
CA ARG A 400 -4.30 7.26 18.37
C ARG A 400 -2.94 6.60 18.57
N GLU A 401 -2.30 6.14 17.49
CA GLU A 401 -0.96 5.51 17.56
C GLU A 401 0.12 6.45 18.09
N LYS A 402 -0.09 7.76 17.96
CA LYS A 402 0.84 8.80 18.39
C LYS A 402 0.29 9.65 19.54
N ASP A 403 -0.87 9.27 20.11
CA ASP A 403 -1.64 9.98 21.14
C ASP A 403 -1.64 11.51 20.94
N ARG A 404 -2.05 11.94 19.74
CA ARG A 404 -2.05 13.36 19.35
C ARG A 404 -3.22 13.72 18.45
N ILE A 405 -3.49 15.02 18.38
CA ILE A 405 -4.40 15.61 17.40
C ILE A 405 -3.57 16.29 16.30
N MET A 406 -3.95 16.03 15.06
CA MET A 406 -3.47 16.77 13.91
C MET A 406 -4.58 17.66 13.35
N VAL A 407 -4.22 18.84 12.88
CA VAL A 407 -5.14 19.88 12.39
C VAL A 407 -5.12 19.90 10.86
N ILE A 408 -6.29 20.01 10.25
CA ILE A 408 -6.49 20.07 8.79
C ILE A 408 -7.46 21.19 8.45
N ASP A 409 -7.52 21.55 7.17
CA ASP A 409 -8.42 22.56 6.60
C ASP A 409 -8.11 23.98 7.10
N PHE A 410 -7.22 24.68 6.39
CA PHE A 410 -6.74 26.02 6.77
C PHE A 410 -7.29 27.13 5.87
N ASP A 411 -8.42 26.90 5.19
CA ASP A 411 -9.03 27.87 4.27
C ASP A 411 -9.38 29.21 4.96
N SER A 412 -9.83 29.14 6.20
CA SER A 412 -10.29 30.24 7.04
C SER A 412 -9.21 30.75 8.01
N SER A 413 -8.04 30.10 8.02
CA SER A 413 -6.93 30.48 8.91
C SER A 413 -6.32 31.82 8.49
N TYR A 414 -5.75 32.55 9.46
CA TYR A 414 -5.09 33.82 9.16
C TYR A 414 -3.84 34.04 10.02
N ILE A 415 -3.00 34.98 9.57
CA ILE A 415 -1.82 35.40 10.30
C ILE A 415 -2.22 36.38 11.40
N MET A 416 -1.86 36.05 12.64
CA MET A 416 -2.13 36.84 13.83
C MET A 416 -1.50 38.24 13.73
N ALA A 417 -2.19 39.24 14.27
CA ALA A 417 -1.62 40.57 14.44
C ALA A 417 -0.57 40.54 15.57
N GLU A 418 0.41 41.45 15.52
CA GLU A 418 1.45 41.55 16.56
C GLU A 418 0.89 41.83 17.98
N THR A 419 -0.32 42.36 18.06
CA THR A 419 -1.02 42.66 19.32
C THR A 419 -1.75 41.47 19.92
N ASP A 420 -1.91 40.38 19.17
CA ASP A 420 -2.63 39.21 19.63
C ASP A 420 -1.77 38.42 20.64
N ASP A 421 -2.42 37.72 21.57
CA ASP A 421 -1.76 36.83 22.52
C ASP A 421 -1.86 35.37 22.02
N PRO A 422 -0.75 34.78 21.50
CA PRO A 422 -0.74 33.41 20.97
C PRO A 422 -1.27 32.37 21.97
N GLU A 423 -0.92 32.52 23.24
CA GLU A 423 -1.28 31.54 24.27
C GLU A 423 -2.77 31.67 24.65
N ALA A 424 -3.29 32.90 24.71
CA ALA A 424 -4.71 33.12 24.97
C ALA A 424 -5.59 32.57 23.82
N ASN A 425 -5.18 32.80 22.56
CA ASN A 425 -5.90 32.28 21.40
C ASN A 425 -5.90 30.75 21.37
N ALA A 426 -4.74 30.11 21.52
CA ALA A 426 -4.63 28.65 21.55
C ALA A 426 -5.50 28.03 22.65
N ARG A 427 -5.54 28.64 23.85
CA ARG A 427 -6.39 28.18 24.96
C ARG A 427 -7.87 28.35 24.68
N SER A 428 -8.26 29.47 24.10
CA SER A 428 -9.66 29.75 23.76
C SER A 428 -10.18 28.71 22.76
N ASP A 429 -9.44 28.49 21.68
CA ASP A 429 -9.81 27.56 20.62
C ASP A 429 -9.82 26.11 21.11
N ALA A 430 -8.79 25.71 21.87
CA ALA A 430 -8.71 24.36 22.43
C ALA A 430 -9.88 24.06 23.37
N LYS A 431 -10.23 25.03 24.22
CA LYS A 431 -11.35 24.91 25.14
C LYS A 431 -12.68 24.82 24.39
N PHE A 432 -12.88 25.67 23.38
CA PHE A 432 -14.09 25.64 22.56
C PHE A 432 -14.25 24.28 21.87
N ALA A 433 -13.20 23.79 21.21
CA ALA A 433 -13.24 22.48 20.56
C ALA A 433 -13.43 21.32 21.55
N ALA A 434 -12.82 21.38 22.74
CA ALA A 434 -13.02 20.40 23.81
C ALA A 434 -14.47 20.39 24.33
N GLU A 435 -15.10 21.55 24.48
CA GLU A 435 -16.52 21.68 24.82
C GLU A 435 -17.41 21.04 23.74
N GLN A 436 -17.11 21.28 22.45
CA GLN A 436 -17.82 20.61 21.35
C GLN A 436 -17.65 19.09 21.39
N TYR A 437 -16.43 18.61 21.65
CA TYR A 437 -16.17 17.18 21.81
C TYR A 437 -16.98 16.57 22.97
N TRP A 438 -17.05 17.27 24.12
CA TRP A 438 -17.86 16.84 25.25
C TRP A 438 -19.36 16.79 24.91
N LEU A 439 -19.87 17.77 24.16
CA LEU A 439 -21.26 17.76 23.71
C LEU A 439 -21.55 16.58 22.77
N ALA A 440 -20.62 16.25 21.88
CA ALA A 440 -20.75 15.14 20.95
C ALA A 440 -20.69 13.77 21.65
N HIS A 441 -19.79 13.60 22.64
CA HIS A 441 -19.42 12.28 23.18
C HIS A 441 -19.70 12.09 24.68
N GLY A 442 -19.62 13.15 25.49
CA GLY A 442 -19.79 13.14 26.94
C GLY A 442 -21.24 13.32 27.43
N GLY A 443 -22.15 13.79 26.56
CA GLY A 443 -23.56 14.01 26.87
C GLY A 443 -24.46 12.75 26.87
N ARG A 444 -23.95 11.59 26.41
CA ARG A 444 -24.70 10.33 26.47
C ARG A 444 -24.59 9.73 27.87
N ARG A 445 -25.61 9.94 28.72
CA ARG A 445 -25.82 9.13 29.93
C ARG A 445 -25.64 7.64 29.58
N PRO A 446 -25.00 6.82 30.44
CA PRO A 446 -24.98 5.38 30.22
C PRO A 446 -26.43 4.90 30.04
N LYS A 447 -26.70 4.17 28.95
CA LYS A 447 -27.89 3.31 28.93
C LYS A 447 -27.69 2.31 30.08
N LEU A 448 -28.36 2.56 31.20
CA LEU A 448 -28.55 1.57 32.25
C LEU A 448 -29.06 0.28 31.57
N MET A 449 -28.36 -0.81 31.87
CA MET A 449 -28.65 -2.18 31.42
C MET A 449 -30.11 -2.57 31.57
#